data_AF-A0A1H3W8G8-F1
#
_entry.id   AF-A0A1H3W8G8-F1
#
_cell.length_a   1.000
_cell.length_b   1.000
_cell.length_c   1.000
_cell.angle_alpha   90.00
_cell.angle_beta   90.00
_cell.angle_gamma   90.00
#
_symmetry.space_group_name_H-M   'P 1'
#
loop_
_entity.id
_entity.type
_entity.pdbx_description
1 polymer ?
#
loop_
_entity_poly.entity_id
_entity_poly.type
_entity_poly.pdbx_seq_one_letter_code
_entity_poly.pdbx_strand_id
1 'polypeptide(L)' 'MKGKLSYEAYIELFLITIILGGIGILLFLVTNNFVIFFVSLISGVLIDMLKFAAKIYSLQLSEGNSNKKGRN' A
#
# COMPACT_ATOMS: atom_id res chain seq x y z
N MET A 1 -12.46 -6.92 21.40
CA MET A 1 -11.38 -6.20 20.67
C MET A 1 -11.46 -6.57 19.19
N LYS A 2 -12.27 -5.86 18.41
CA LYS A 2 -12.37 -6.03 16.94
C LYS A 2 -11.54 -4.91 16.30
N GLY A 3 -10.69 -5.24 15.31
CA GLY A 3 -10.11 -4.25 14.40
C GLY A 3 -8.64 -3.86 14.58
N LYS A 4 -7.81 -4.59 15.35
CA LYS A 4 -6.34 -4.39 15.27
C LYS A 4 -5.80 -5.25 14.13
N LEU A 5 -5.35 -4.61 13.05
CA LEU A 5 -4.51 -5.25 12.03
C LEU A 5 -3.28 -5.85 12.73
N SER A 6 -2.90 -7.08 12.37
CA SER A 6 -1.65 -7.66 12.87
C SER A 6 -0.47 -6.83 12.38
N TYR A 7 0.64 -6.87 13.12
CA TYR A 7 1.87 -6.16 12.73
C TYR A 7 2.34 -6.56 11.33
N GLU A 8 2.22 -7.85 10.99
CA GLU A 8 2.58 -8.36 9.67
C GLU A 8 1.71 -7.74 8.57
N ALA A 9 0.40 -7.64 8.80
CA ALA A 9 -0.52 -7.02 7.84
C ALA A 9 -0.23 -5.53 7.65
N TYR A 10 0.24 -4.83 8.69
CA TYR A 10 0.70 -3.44 8.59
C TYR A 10 1.96 -3.31 7.74
N ILE A 11 2.97 -4.15 7.97
CA ILE A 11 4.20 -4.15 7.16
C ILE A 11 3.88 -4.45 5.71
N GLU A 12 3.06 -5.47 5.45
CA GLU A 12 2.69 -5.84 4.08
C GLU A 12 1.98 -4.70 3.35
N LEU A 13 1.17 -3.92 4.07
CA LEU A 13 0.43 -2.78 3.52
C LEU A 13 1.34 -1.59 3.15
N PHE A 14 2.45 -1.39 3.86
CA PHE A 14 3.37 -0.25 3.68
C PHE A 14 4.75 -0.65 3.12
N LEU A 15 4.90 -1.89 2.65
CA LEU A 15 6.21 -2.45 2.30
C LEU A 15 6.92 -1.62 1.22
N ILE A 16 6.18 -1.13 0.21
CA ILE A 16 6.78 -0.35 -0.88
C ILE A 16 7.19 1.03 -0.37
N THR A 17 6.38 1.65 0.47
CA THR A 17 6.72 2.91 1.14
C THR A 17 7.98 2.77 1.98
N ILE A 18 8.17 1.67 2.70
CA ILE A 18 9.38 1.42 3.50
C ILE A 18 10.62 1.30 2.60
N ILE A 19 10.53 0.52 1.52
CA ILE A 19 11.64 0.33 0.57
C ILE A 19 12.02 1.65 -0.10
N LEU A 20 11.03 2.38 -0.63
CA LEU A 20 11.26 3.68 -1.27
C LEU A 20 11.74 4.72 -0.27
N GLY A 21 11.20 4.74 0.95
CA GLY A 21 11.69 5.60 2.03
C GLY A 21 13.17 5.36 2.32
N GLY A 22 13.61 4.10 2.40
CA GLY A 22 15.01 3.74 2.58
C GLY A 22 15.90 4.22 1.43
N ILE A 23 15.48 4.00 0.17
CA ILE A 23 16.19 4.49 -1.02
C ILE A 23 16.22 6.03 -1.04
N GLY A 24 15.12 6.68 -0.70
CA GLY A 24 14.98 8.13 -0.62
C GLY A 24 15.91 8.75 0.40
N ILE A 25 16.08 8.13 1.57
CA ILE A 25 17.07 8.55 2.58
C ILE A 25 18.48 8.45 2.00
N LEU A 26 18.82 7.32 1.36
CA LEU A 26 20.14 7.14 0.76
C LEU A 26 20.43 8.22 -0.31
N LEU A 27 19.48 8.47 -1.21
CA LEU A 27 19.61 9.50 -2.24
C LEU A 27 19.69 10.90 -1.64
N PHE A 28 18.93 11.20 -0.59
CA PHE A 28 19.02 12.47 0.13
C PHE A 28 20.42 12.67 0.70
N LEU A 29 21.01 11.66 1.36
CA LEU A 29 22.34 11.77 1.95
C LEU A 29 23.43 12.01 0.90
N VAL A 30 23.30 11.43 -0.30
CA VAL A 30 24.27 11.60 -1.39
C VAL A 30 24.09 12.94 -2.11
N THR A 31 22.85 13.40 -2.28
CA THR A 31 22.53 14.58 -3.10
C THR A 31 22.31 15.86 -2.29
N ASN A 32 22.17 15.75 -0.95
CA ASN A 32 21.69 16.80 -0.05
C ASN A 32 20.36 17.45 -0.46
N ASN A 33 19.53 16.73 -1.22
CA ASN A 33 18.27 17.26 -1.73
C ASN A 33 17.07 16.59 -1.02
N PHE A 34 16.47 17.32 -0.08
CA PHE A 34 15.30 16.85 0.66
C PHE A 34 14.07 16.59 -0.22
N VAL A 35 13.96 17.27 -1.37
CA VAL A 35 12.84 17.07 -2.30
C VAL A 35 12.84 15.62 -2.83
N ILE A 36 14.01 15.04 -3.08
CA ILE A 36 14.11 13.66 -3.58
C ILE A 36 13.58 12.67 -2.55
N PHE A 37 13.88 12.88 -1.27
CA PHE A 37 13.34 12.06 -0.18
C PHE A 37 11.81 12.13 -0.11
N PHE A 38 11.24 13.35 -0.11
CA PHE A 38 9.78 13.53 -0.03
C PHE A 38 9.07 12.97 -1.26
N VAL A 39 9.61 13.18 -2.45
CA VAL A 39 9.06 12.60 -3.69
C VAL A 39 9.05 11.08 -3.60
N SER A 40 10.15 10.46 -3.18
CA SER A 40 10.23 9.00 -3.02
C SER A 40 9.21 8.46 -2.01
N LEU A 41 9.04 9.15 -0.87
CA LEU A 41 8.04 8.81 0.14
C LEU A 41 6.61 8.89 -0.40
N ILE A 42 6.26 10.01 -1.05
CA ILE A 42 4.92 10.22 -1.61
C ILE A 42 4.63 9.16 -2.68
N SER A 43 5.60 8.87 -3.55
CA SER A 43 5.46 7.80 -4.55
C SER A 43 5.19 6.44 -3.91
N GLY A 44 5.88 6.09 -2.83
CA GLY A 44 5.64 4.84 -2.11
C GLY A 44 4.23 4.75 -1.52
N VAL A 45 3.77 5.81 -0.86
CA VAL A 45 2.42 5.86 -0.28
C VAL A 45 1.36 5.72 -1.37
N LEU A 46 1.52 6.39 -2.51
CA LEU A 46 0.57 6.29 -3.62
C LEU A 46 0.49 4.87 -4.19
N ILE A 47 1.62 4.17 -4.32
CA ILE A 47 1.64 2.79 -4.83
C ILE A 47 0.96 1.85 -3.83
N ASP A 48 1.26 1.96 -2.54
CA ASP A 48 0.65 1.14 -1.51
C ASP A 48 -0.88 1.38 -1.43
N MET A 49 -1.32 2.63 -1.56
CA MET A 49 -2.75 2.97 -1.63
C MET A 49 -3.43 2.37 -2.86
N LEU A 50 -2.77 2.37 -4.02
CA LEU A 50 -3.31 1.75 -5.23
C LEU A 50 -3.45 0.23 -5.07
N LYS A 51 -2.47 -0.44 -4.46
CA LYS A 51 -2.53 -1.87 -4.15
C LYS A 51 -3.67 -2.17 -3.17
N PHE A 52 -3.82 -1.34 -2.14
CA PHE A 52 -4.92 -1.48 -1.19
C PHE A 52 -6.28 -1.30 -1.87
N ALA A 53 -6.46 -0.26 -2.68
CA ALA A 53 -7.69 -0.02 -3.42
C ALA A 53 -8.04 -1.17 -4.38
N ALA A 54 -7.05 -1.70 -5.11
CA ALA A 54 -7.22 -2.86 -5.97
C ALA A 54 -7.69 -4.10 -5.19
N LYS A 55 -7.10 -4.36 -4.01
CA LYS A 55 -7.51 -5.46 -3.13
C LYS A 55 -8.97 -5.32 -2.69
N ILE A 56 -9.38 -4.13 -2.23
CA ILE A 56 -10.78 -3.86 -1.83
C ILE A 56 -11.75 -4.02 -3.00
N TYR A 57 -11.42 -3.51 -4.19
CA TYR A 57 -12.28 -3.61 -5.36
C TYR A 57 -12.47 -5.06 -5.82
N SER A 58 -11.42 -5.87 -5.78
CA SER A 58 -11.49 -7.30 -6.12
C SER A 58 -12.40 -8.09 -5.17
N LEU A 59 -12.41 -7.74 -3.88
CA LEU A 59 -13.28 -8.35 -2.87
C LEU A 59 -14.76 -8.04 -3.15
N GLN A 60 -15.08 -6.78 -3.46
CA GLN A 60 -16.45 -6.37 -3.79
C GLN A 60 -16.99 -7.08 -5.05
N LEU A 61 -16.16 -7.23 -6.08
CA LEU A 61 -16.52 -7.96 -7.30
C LEU A 61 -16.76 -9.46 -7.05
N SER A 62 -15.95 -10.09 -6.18
CA SER A 62 -16.10 -11.51 -5.83
C SER A 62 -17.40 -11.78 -5.07
N GLU A 63 -17.76 -10.94 -4.10
CA GLU A 63 -19.00 -11.07 -3.32
C GLU A 63 -20.26 -10.84 -4.17
N GLY A 64 -20.22 -9.84 -5.08
CA GLY A 64 -21.31 -9.59 -6.03
C GLY A 64 -21.57 -10.74 -7.00
N ASN A 65 -20.54 -11.53 -7.34
CA ASN A 65 -20.67 -12.69 -8.22
C ASN A 65 -21.18 -13.95 -7.48
N SER A 66 -20.79 -14.15 -6.21
CA SER A 66 -21.28 -15.27 -5.40
C SER A 66 -22.78 -15.19 -5.10
N ASN A 67 -23.33 -13.98 -4.94
CA ASN A 67 -24.76 -13.75 -4.68
C ASN A 67 -25.66 -14.00 -5.92
N LYS A 68 -25.11 -13.92 -7.14
CA LYS A 68 -25.82 -14.30 -8.37
C LYS A 68 -25.84 -15.81 -8.58
N LYS A 69 -24.86 -16.55 -8.08
CA LYS A 69 -24.71 -18.00 -8.30
C LYS A 69 -25.58 -18.86 -7.37
N GLY A 70 -25.95 -18.36 -6.18
CA GLY A 70 -26.87 -19.04 -5.25
C GLY A 70 -28.37 -18.85 -5.53
N ARG A 71 -28.72 -18.22 -6.65
CA ARG A 71 -30.09 -17.82 -6.99
C ARG A 71 -30.67 -18.55 -8.22
N ASN A 72 -29.95 -19.55 -8.75
CA ASN A 72 -30.39 -20.45 -9.81
C ASN A 72 -30.55 -21.87 -9.30
#